data_AF-A0A938SZ15-F1
#
_entry.id   AF-A0A938SZ15-F1
#
_cell.length_a   1.000
_cell.length_b   1.000
_cell.length_c   1.000
_cell.angle_alpha   90.00
_cell.angle_beta   90.00
_cell.angle_gamma   90.00
#
_symmetry.space_group_name_H-M   'P 1'
#
loop_
_entity.id
_entity.type
_entity.pdbx_description
1 polymer ?
#
loop_
_entity_poly.entity_id
_entity_poly.type
_entity_poly.pdbx_seq_one_letter_code
_entity_poly.pdbx_strand_id
1 'polypeptide(L)' 'HFAQAQLVLAGDTLFRGAIGRTDLWGGDFDAIEQSIRERLYTLQDATCVITGHGPETSIGMERDSNPFICG' A
#
# COMPACT_ATOMS: atom_id res chain seq x y z
N HIS A 1 -8.00 7.05 5.36
CA HIS A 1 -8.45 7.40 3.99
C HIS A 1 -9.34 8.62 4.08
N PHE A 2 -9.08 9.60 3.23
CA PHE A 2 -9.83 10.85 3.09
C PHE A 2 -10.57 10.80 1.76
N ALA A 3 -11.81 10.29 1.79
CA ALA A 3 -12.57 9.97 0.57
C ALA A 3 -12.78 11.17 -0.36
N GLN A 4 -13.13 12.33 0.22
CA GLN A 4 -13.32 13.56 -0.54
C GLN A 4 -12.03 14.07 -1.20
N ALA A 5 -10.87 13.73 -0.65
CA ALA A 5 -9.57 14.10 -1.18
C ALA A 5 -8.94 13.00 -2.04
N GLN A 6 -9.60 11.85 -2.21
CA GLN A 6 -9.06 10.65 -2.85
C GLN A 6 -7.64 10.33 -2.38
N LEU A 7 -7.44 10.29 -1.06
CA LEU A 7 -6.10 10.18 -0.46
C LEU A 7 -6.07 9.17 0.69
N VAL A 8 -4.99 8.41 0.78
CA VAL A 8 -4.70 7.52 1.91
C VAL A 8 -3.28 7.74 2.42
N LEU A 9 -3.15 7.81 3.75
CA LEU A 9 -1.85 7.78 4.41
C LEU A 9 -1.52 6.32 4.69
N ALA A 10 -0.54 5.75 3.98
CA ALA A 10 -0.16 4.35 4.11
C ALA A 10 0.92 4.10 5.18
N GLY A 11 1.61 5.16 5.62
CA GLY A 11 2.76 5.03 6.52
C GLY A 11 3.75 4.01 5.95
N ASP A 12 4.18 3.07 6.78
CA ASP A 12 5.13 2.02 6.37
C ASP A 12 4.46 0.73 5.86
N THR A 13 3.20 0.81 5.42
CA THR A 13 2.49 -0.37 4.89
C THR A 13 2.77 -0.59 3.41
N LEU A 14 2.54 0.45 2.59
CA LEU A 14 2.64 0.41 1.14
C LEU A 14 3.52 1.55 0.65
N PHE A 15 4.48 1.22 -0.21
CA PHE A 15 5.39 2.18 -0.85
C PHE A 15 5.30 2.04 -2.37
N ARG A 16 5.92 2.98 -3.10
CA ARG A 16 5.99 2.89 -4.56
C ARG A 16 6.82 1.69 -5.01
N GLY A 17 6.16 0.64 -5.51
CA GLY A 17 6.78 -0.61 -5.94
C GLY A 17 7.38 -1.44 -4.80
N ALA A 18 6.99 -1.20 -3.55
CA ALA A 18 7.49 -1.91 -2.37
C ALA A 18 6.46 -1.97 -1.23
N ILE A 19 6.77 -2.70 -0.17
CA ILE A 19 5.94 -2.83 1.04
C ILE A 19 6.77 -2.61 2.31
N GLY A 20 6.07 -2.46 3.44
CA GLY A 20 6.66 -2.51 4.77
C GLY A 20 7.59 -3.70 4.97
N ARG A 21 8.68 -3.48 5.71
CA ARG A 21 9.54 -4.57 6.14
C ARG A 21 8.79 -5.52 7.08
N THR A 22 8.89 -6.81 6.81
CA THR A 22 8.25 -7.89 7.58
C THR A 22 9.25 -8.78 8.31
N ASP A 23 10.54 -8.50 8.16
CA ASP A 23 11.66 -9.30 8.68
C ASP A 23 12.10 -8.90 10.11
N LEU A 24 11.47 -7.87 10.68
CA LEU A 24 11.73 -7.40 12.04
C LEU A 24 10.85 -8.13 13.07
N TRP A 25 11.19 -8.01 14.36
CA TRP A 25 10.38 -8.59 15.42
C TRP A 25 8.94 -8.06 15.38
N GLY A 26 7.98 -8.96 15.22
CA GLY A 26 6.56 -8.64 15.06
C GLY A 26 6.12 -8.36 13.62
N GLY A 27 7.03 -8.44 12.64
CA GLY A 27 6.69 -8.39 11.22
C GLY A 27 6.09 -9.70 10.71
N ASP A 28 5.14 -9.59 9.79
CA ASP A 28 4.43 -10.72 9.17
C ASP A 28 4.05 -10.36 7.73
N PHE A 29 4.53 -11.16 6.78
CA PHE A 29 4.29 -10.94 5.36
C PHE A 29 2.84 -11.22 4.96
N ASP A 30 2.24 -12.29 5.47
CA ASP A 30 0.88 -12.64 5.12
C ASP A 30 -0.09 -11.59 5.66
N ALA A 31 0.20 -11.07 6.87
CA ALA A 31 -0.60 -10.00 7.47
C ALA A 31 -0.53 -8.68 6.68
N ILE A 32 0.65 -8.27 6.22
CA ILE A 32 0.78 -7.02 5.45
C ILE A 32 0.17 -7.16 4.06
N GLU A 33 0.36 -8.31 3.41
CA GLU A 33 -0.25 -8.61 2.11
C GLU A 33 -1.78 -8.57 2.22
N GLN A 34 -2.35 -9.27 3.22
CA GLN A 34 -3.78 -9.30 3.46
C GLN A 34 -4.33 -7.88 3.73
N SER A 35 -3.63 -7.10 4.56
CA SER A 35 -4.02 -5.71 4.84
C SER A 35 -4.06 -4.85 3.57
N ILE A 36 -3.06 -4.99 2.69
CA ILE A 36 -3.02 -4.26 1.42
C ILE A 36 -4.19 -4.67 0.52
N ARG A 37 -4.41 -5.98 0.32
CA ARG A 37 -5.46 -6.50 -0.58
C ARG A 37 -6.87 -6.15 -0.09
N GLU A 38 -7.14 -6.36 1.20
CA GLU A 38 -8.49 -6.19 1.75
C GLU A 38 -8.84 -4.74 2.09
N ARG A 39 -7.85 -3.88 2.35
CA ARG A 39 -8.08 -2.51 2.81
C ARG A 39 -7.65 -1.44 1.84
N LEU A 40 -6.51 -1.59 1.17
CA LEU A 40 -5.97 -0.56 0.28
C LEU A 40 -6.47 -0.78 -1.15
N TYR A 41 -6.42 -1.99 -1.68
CA TYR A 41 -6.84 -2.29 -3.05
C TYR A 41 -8.36 -2.28 -3.26
N THR A 42 -9.14 -2.14 -2.18
CA THR A 42 -10.58 -1.87 -2.23
C THR A 42 -10.91 -0.39 -2.47
N LEU A 43 -9.92 0.49 -2.41
CA LEU A 43 -10.07 1.92 -2.73
C LEU A 43 -10.05 2.15 -4.24
N GLN A 44 -10.49 3.33 -4.66
CA GLN A 44 -10.48 3.73 -6.07
C GLN A 44 -9.04 3.84 -6.60
N ASP A 45 -8.81 3.44 -7.84
CA ASP A 45 -7.48 3.43 -8.48
C ASP A 45 -6.77 4.80 -8.45
N ALA A 46 -7.55 5.87 -8.59
CA ALA A 46 -7.06 7.25 -8.56
C ALA A 46 -6.67 7.74 -7.15
N THR A 47 -6.90 6.94 -6.10
CA THR A 47 -6.57 7.31 -4.72
C THR A 47 -5.05 7.47 -4.60
N CYS A 48 -4.61 8.67 -4.23
CA CYS A 48 -3.22 8.97 -3.94
C CYS A 48 -2.80 8.30 -2.62
N VAL A 49 -1.64 7.63 -2.65
CA VAL A 49 -1.02 6.95 -1.51
C VAL A 49 0.16 7.80 -1.04
N ILE A 50 0.01 8.39 0.14
CA ILE A 50 1.10 9.07 0.83
C ILE A 50 1.84 8.03 1.65
N THR A 51 3.07 7.77 1.24
CA THR A 51 3.94 6.76 1.84
C THR A 51 4.69 7.35 3.05
N GLY A 52 5.16 6.49 3.97
CA GLY A 52 6.04 6.91 5.06
C GLY A 52 7.42 7.34 4.57
N HIS A 53 7.86 6.79 3.44
CA HIS A 53 9.17 7.02 2.84
C HIS A 53 9.10 7.01 1.31
N GLY A 54 9.99 7.76 0.68
CA GLY A 54 10.08 7.84 -0.78
C GLY A 54 8.94 8.64 -1.42
N PRO A 55 8.74 8.49 -2.75
CA PRO A 55 7.71 9.23 -3.47
C PRO A 55 6.31 8.65 -3.25
N GLU A 56 5.30 9.51 -3.42
CA GLU A 56 3.89 9.13 -3.48
C GLU A 56 3.61 8.16 -4.65
N THR A 57 2.53 7.39 -4.53
CA THR A 57 2.03 6.48 -5.58
C THR A 57 0.50 6.50 -5.63
N SER A 58 -0.14 5.61 -6.40
CA SER A 58 -1.59 5.44 -6.43
C SER A 58 -2.00 3.99 -6.23
N ILE A 59 -3.23 3.78 -5.76
CA ILE A 59 -3.78 2.43 -5.57
C ILE A 59 -3.77 1.63 -6.86
N GLY A 60 -4.14 2.23 -8.00
CA GLY A 60 -4.11 1.56 -9.29
C GLY A 60 -2.70 1.15 -9.71
N MET A 61 -1.72 2.05 -9.57
CA MET A 61 -0.32 1.76 -9.91
C MET A 61 0.21 0.58 -9.10
N GLU A 62 -0.01 0.58 -7.78
CA GLU A 62 0.50 -0.48 -6.93
C GLU A 62 -0.25 -1.80 -7.15
N ARG A 63 -1.56 -1.78 -7.36
CA ARG A 63 -2.32 -3.01 -7.61
C ARG A 63 -1.87 -3.74 -8.87
N ASP A 64 -1.48 -2.99 -9.89
CA ASP A 64 -1.13 -3.56 -11.20
C ASP A 64 0.36 -3.92 -11.32
N SER A 65 1.23 -3.33 -10.48
CA SER A 65 2.69 -3.43 -10.68
C SER A 65 3.52 -3.73 -9.43
N ASN A 66 2.94 -3.75 -8.23
CA ASN A 66 3.72 -3.98 -7.01
C ASN A 66 4.20 -5.45 -6.96
N PRO A 67 5.52 -5.70 -7.02
CA PRO A 67 6.07 -7.06 -7.18
C PRO A 67 5.88 -7.95 -5.95
N PHE A 68 5.49 -7.37 -4.80
CA PHE A 68 5.26 -8.11 -3.56
C PHE A 68 3.81 -8.61 -3.45
N ILE A 69 2.88 -8.00 -4.21
CA ILE A 69 1.44 -8.29 -4.11
C ILE A 69 0.88 -8.80 -5.45
N CYS A 70 1.52 -8.52 -6.58
CA CYS A 70 1.15 -9.10 -7.88
C CYS A 70 1.55 -10.59 -7.91
N GLY A 71 0.65 -11.43 -7.42
CA GLY A 71 0.62 -12.89 -7.46
C GLY A 71 -0.82 -13.37 -7.37
#